data_AF-A0A353BH25-F1
#
_entry.id   AF-A0A353BH25-F1
#
_cell.length_a   1.000
_cell.length_b   1.000
_cell.length_c   1.000
_cell.angle_alpha   90.00
_cell.angle_beta   90.00
_cell.angle_gamma   90.00
#
_symmetry.space_group_name_H-M   'P 1'
#
loop_
_entity.id
_entity.type
_entity.pdbx_description
1 polymer ?
#
loop_
_entity_poly.entity_id
_entity_poly.type
_entity_poly.pdbx_seq_one_letter_code
_entity_poly.pdbx_strand_id
1 'polypeptide(L)' 'MKDRVERLESRMDFLFRSLGINDSGAPAWKPSPRVFDLLRRGKKVEAIKSFREESGASLKDAKNFIEGL' A
#
# COMPACT_ATOMS: atom_id res chain seq x y z
N MET A 1 -14.26 -21.79 10.04
CA MET A 1 -13.30 -20.65 10.08
C MET A 1 -13.88 -19.40 9.41
N LYS A 2 -14.54 -19.48 8.26
CA LYS A 2 -15.14 -18.34 7.55
C LYS A 2 -16.05 -17.45 8.42
N ASP A 3 -16.98 -18.04 9.17
CA ASP A 3 -17.93 -17.26 9.99
C ASP A 3 -17.27 -16.42 11.09
N ARG A 4 -16.09 -16.84 11.57
CA ARG A 4 -15.33 -16.10 12.58
C ARG A 4 -14.58 -14.92 11.95
N VAL A 5 -14.12 -15.07 10.71
CA VAL A 5 -13.45 -14.01 9.94
C VAL A 5 -14.46 -12.96 9.49
N GLU A 6 -15.60 -13.39 8.98
CA GLU A 6 -16.67 -12.49 8.49
C GLU A 6 -17.26 -11.61 9.61
N ARG A 7 -17.44 -12.20 10.81
CA ARG A 7 -17.80 -11.42 12.01
C ARG A 7 -16.72 -10.42 12.43
N LEU A 8 -15.45 -10.74 12.21
CA LEU A 8 -14.34 -9.85 12.54
C LEU A 8 -14.27 -8.67 11.57
N GLU A 9 -14.39 -8.93 10.27
CA GLU A 9 -14.43 -7.91 9.21
C GLU A 9 -15.59 -6.94 9.44
N SER A 10 -16.81 -7.46 9.68
CA SER A 10 -17.99 -6.64 10.00
C SER A 10 -17.78 -5.73 11.22
N ARG A 11 -17.01 -6.21 12.20
CA ARG A 11 -16.72 -5.46 13.43
C ARG A 11 -15.64 -4.40 13.21
N MET A 12 -14.60 -4.70 12.43
CA MET A 12 -13.60 -3.71 12.02
C MET A 12 -14.24 -2.57 11.22
N ASP A 13 -15.08 -2.90 10.25
CA ASP A 13 -15.82 -1.93 9.45
C ASP A 13 -16.64 -0.96 10.31
N PHE A 14 -17.33 -1.49 11.33
CA PHE A 14 -18.09 -0.67 12.27
C PHE A 14 -17.19 0.27 13.09
N LEU A 15 -16.05 -0.23 13.57
CA LEU A 15 -15.09 0.55 14.36
C LEU A 15 -14.40 1.62 13.52
N PHE A 16 -13.98 1.32 12.30
CA PHE A 16 -13.34 2.29 11.42
C PHE A 16 -14.30 3.43 11.08
N ARG A 17 -15.57 3.12 10.77
CA ARG A 17 -16.61 4.15 10.57
C ARG A 17 -16.85 5.01 11.80
N SER A 18 -16.98 4.41 12.99
CA SER A 18 -17.27 5.18 14.22
C SER A 18 -16.11 6.08 14.65
N LEU A 19 -14.88 5.70 14.32
CA LEU A 19 -13.68 6.49 14.59
C LEU A 19 -13.37 7.53 13.51
N GLY A 20 -14.17 7.60 12.42
CA GLY A 20 -13.89 8.46 11.28
C GLY A 20 -12.61 8.08 10.52
N ILE A 21 -12.12 6.84 10.71
CA ILE A 21 -10.95 6.32 10.03
C ILE A 21 -11.40 5.81 8.68
N ASN A 22 -10.99 6.50 7.62
CA ASN A 22 -11.09 5.95 6.28
C ASN A 22 -9.93 4.96 6.11
N ASP A 23 -10.14 3.72 6.55
CA ASP A 23 -9.24 2.63 6.19
C ASP A 23 -9.50 2.30 4.72
N SER A 24 -8.71 2.90 3.84
CA SER A 24 -8.76 2.57 2.41
C SER A 24 -8.29 1.13 2.14
N GLY A 25 -7.83 0.39 3.17
CA GLY A 25 -7.25 -0.94 3.04
C GLY A 25 -5.92 -0.94 2.28
N ALA A 26 -5.50 0.22 1.77
CA ALA A 26 -4.22 0.42 1.12
C ALA A 26 -3.17 0.58 2.21
N PRO A 27 -2.06 -0.17 2.16
CA PRO A 27 -0.96 0.06 3.08
C PRO A 27 -0.53 1.52 2.98
N ALA A 28 -0.29 2.16 4.13
CA ALA A 28 0.33 3.48 4.18
C ALA A 28 1.82 3.38 3.78
N TRP A 29 2.09 3.01 2.53
CA TRP A 29 3.42 2.87 1.99
C TRP A 29 4.11 4.23 2.02
N LYS A 30 5.32 4.26 2.58
CA LYS A 30 6.18 5.43 2.63
C LYS A 30 7.48 5.09 1.89
N PRO A 31 7.63 5.50 0.62
CA PRO A 31 8.83 5.21 -0.14
C PRO A 31 10.05 5.86 0.46
N SER A 32 11.19 5.20 0.35
CA SER A 32 12.45 5.83 0.73
C SER A 32 12.81 6.99 -0.22
N PRO A 33 13.63 7.96 0.22
CA PRO A 33 14.14 9.04 -0.65
C PRO A 33 14.79 8.53 -1.95
N ARG A 34 15.39 7.34 -1.91
CA ARG A 34 16.01 6.68 -3.06
C ARG A 34 15.01 6.38 -4.18
N VAL A 35 13.78 5.98 -3.84
CA VAL A 35 12.72 5.74 -4.83
C VAL A 35 12.37 7.05 -5.56
N PHE A 36 12.27 8.15 -4.82
CA PHE A 36 12.03 9.47 -5.40
C PHE A 36 13.20 9.98 -6.26
N ASP A 37 14.45 9.69 -5.87
CA ASP A 37 15.62 9.99 -6.71
C ASP A 37 15.57 9.25 -8.05
N LEU A 38 15.18 7.97 -8.04
CA LEU A 38 15.04 7.17 -9.26
C LEU A 38 13.91 7.71 -10.15
N LEU A 39 12.77 8.07 -9.57
CA LEU A 39 11.67 8.72 -10.30
C LEU A 39 12.09 10.04 -10.94
N ARG A 40 12.78 10.91 -10.20
CA ARG A 40 13.30 12.19 -10.72
C ARG A 40 14.28 12.01 -11.87
N ARG A 41 14.98 10.87 -11.93
CA ARG A 41 15.91 10.52 -13.01
C ARG A 41 15.23 9.78 -14.19
N GLY A 42 13.91 9.62 -14.17
CA GLY A 42 13.15 8.86 -15.19
C GLY A 42 13.33 7.34 -15.11
N LYS A 43 13.94 6.82 -14.04
CA LYS A 43 14.27 5.41 -13.85
C LYS A 43 13.12 4.64 -13.19
N LYS A 44 11.99 4.58 -13.88
CA LYS A 44 10.71 4.08 -13.33
C LYS A 44 10.76 2.59 -12.97
N VAL A 45 11.42 1.77 -13.79
CA VAL A 45 11.56 0.32 -13.53
C VAL A 45 12.40 0.09 -12.28
N GLU A 46 13.49 0.82 -12.12
CA GLU A 46 14.34 0.74 -10.93
C GLU A 46 13.62 1.27 -9.68
N ALA A 47 12.79 2.31 -9.81
CA ALA A 47 11.97 2.81 -8.70
C ALA A 47 10.97 1.75 -8.22
N ILE A 48 10.26 1.09 -9.15
CA ILE A 48 9.34 -0.02 -8.83
C ILE A 48 10.09 -1.17 -8.16
N LYS A 49 11.27 -1.53 -8.67
CA LYS A 49 12.08 -2.59 -8.09
C LYS A 49 12.52 -2.24 -6.66
N SER A 50 13.08 -1.05 -6.46
CA SER A 50 13.53 -0.59 -5.13
C SER A 50 12.37 -0.51 -4.14
N PHE A 51 11.21 -0.01 -4.58
CA PHE A 51 10.01 0.06 -3.76
C PHE A 51 9.48 -1.32 -3.37
N ARG A 52 9.51 -2.29 -4.29
CA ARG A 52 9.10 -3.66 -4.01
C ARG A 52 10.00 -4.34 -2.97
N GLU A 53 11.30 -4.11 -3.08
CA GLU A 53 12.31 -4.64 -2.16
C GLU A 53 12.17 -4.05 -0.75
N GLU A 54 11.87 -2.76 -0.61
CA GLU A 54 11.70 -2.12 0.71
C GLU A 54 10.33 -2.36 1.35
N SER A 55 9.26 -2.47 0.55
CA SER A 55 7.88 -2.57 1.06
C SER A 55 7.35 -4.01 1.16
N GLY A 56 7.96 -4.96 0.45
CA GLY A 56 7.42 -6.32 0.28
C GLY A 56 6.14 -6.38 -0.56
N ALA A 57 5.74 -5.28 -1.21
CA ALA A 57 4.54 -5.23 -2.04
C ALA A 57 4.59 -6.23 -3.19
N SER A 58 3.42 -6.65 -3.68
CA SER A 58 3.35 -7.40 -4.93
C SER A 58 3.84 -6.53 -6.09
N LEU A 59 4.25 -7.14 -7.21
CA LEU A 59 4.69 -6.37 -8.38
C LEU A 59 3.57 -5.44 -8.91
N LYS A 60 2.33 -5.91 -8.88
CA LYS A 60 1.16 -5.13 -9.31
C LYS A 60 0.97 -3.90 -8.42
N ASP A 61 1.03 -4.11 -7.11
CA ASP A 61 0.84 -3.07 -6.12
C ASP A 61 1.97 -2.04 -6.16
N ALA A 62 3.22 -2.51 -6.25
CA ALA A 62 4.40 -1.67 -6.40
C ALA A 62 4.32 -0.80 -7.66
N LYS A 63 3.90 -1.37 -8.78
CA LYS A 63 3.70 -0.62 -10.02
C LYS A 63 2.61 0.44 -9.84
N ASN A 64 1.41 0.04 -9.41
CA ASN A 64 0.27 0.94 -9.28
C ASN A 64 0.58 2.13 -8.36
N PHE A 65 1.25 1.86 -7.24
CA PHE A 65 1.64 2.89 -6.30
C PHE A 65 2.67 3.86 -6.90
N ILE A 66 3.75 3.35 -7.49
CA ILE A 66 4.80 4.18 -8.11
C ILE A 66 4.30 4.95 -9.32
N GLU A 67 3.29 4.44 -10.03
CA GLU A 67 2.63 5.14 -11.12
C GLU A 67 1.70 6.28 -10.66
N GLY A 68 1.27 6.25 -9.39
CA GLY A 68 0.44 7.29 -8.78
C GLY A 68 1.22 8.38 -8.03
N LEU A 69 2.56 8.25 -7.91
CA LEU A 69 3.46 9.27 -7.36
C LEU A 69 3.86 10.29 -8.43
#